data_AF-A0A7X8IA25-F1
#
_entry.id   AF-A0A7X8IA25-F1
#
_cell.length_a   1.000
_cell.length_b   1.000
_cell.length_c   1.000
_cell.angle_alpha   90.00
_cell.angle_beta   90.00
_cell.angle_gamma   90.00
#
_symmetry.space_group_name_H-M   'P 1'
#
loop_
_entity.id
_entity.type
_entity.pdbx_description
1 polymer ?
#
loop_
_entity_poly.entity_id
_entity_poly.type
_entity_poly.pdbx_seq_one_letter_code
_entity_poly.pdbx_strand_id
1 'polypeptide(L)'
;MKEQIYTIPLIDAFKEDTECPFCSLHAKLEKEGIDFMLGASYMEDDIRMDTNKMGFCPTHYEKMFYEKNRLGLALMLHTHLEELNERLSKIASSNSVLTPKVPSILTSIIKASKKDTYNENINPISSYLNKIYSDCYICNKIENTFDRYVDTFFYLWKKDKDFVSLVSKGKGFCLNHFSLLLDKSNSLLNKEQCSLFAKTIIPIQLENLKKIEEDLHWFIQKFDYRFKDEPWKNSKDAVQRGILKVSSAKVHE
;
A
#
# COMPACT_ATOMS: atom_id res chain seq x y z
N MET A 1 3.43 -10.60 -24.31
CA MET A 1 3.88 -9.19 -24.32
C MET A 1 3.61 -8.47 -23.00
N LYS A 2 2.43 -8.57 -22.36
CA LYS A 2 2.16 -7.86 -21.09
C LYS A 2 3.11 -8.22 -19.92
N GLU A 3 3.51 -9.49 -19.79
CA GLU A 3 4.40 -9.95 -18.70
C GLU A 3 5.86 -9.49 -18.88
N GLN A 4 6.30 -9.16 -20.10
CA GLN A 4 7.69 -8.76 -20.36
C GLN A 4 8.02 -7.37 -19.82
N ILE A 5 7.04 -6.45 -19.77
CA ILE A 5 7.26 -5.06 -19.32
C ILE A 5 7.62 -5.01 -17.83
N TYR A 6 7.00 -5.87 -17.02
CA TYR A 6 7.19 -5.91 -15.57
C TYR A 6 8.37 -6.79 -15.14
N THR A 7 8.94 -7.57 -16.07
CA THR A 7 10.03 -8.50 -15.79
C THR A 7 11.32 -7.77 -15.39
N ILE A 8 11.68 -6.71 -16.12
CA ILE A 8 12.94 -5.99 -15.86
C ILE A 8 12.94 -5.32 -14.47
N PRO A 9 11.94 -4.47 -14.12
CA PRO A 9 11.94 -3.84 -12.79
C PRO A 9 11.91 -4.85 -11.64
N LEU A 10 11.19 -5.96 -11.83
CA LEU A 10 11.10 -7.04 -10.87
C LEU A 10 12.47 -7.70 -10.66
N ILE A 11 13.14 -8.13 -11.74
CA ILE A 11 14.47 -8.75 -11.66
C ILE A 11 15.48 -7.79 -11.01
N ASP A 12 15.44 -6.51 -11.37
CA ASP A 12 16.34 -5.51 -10.80
C ASP A 12 16.11 -5.35 -9.29
N ALA A 13 14.86 -5.36 -8.83
CA ALA A 13 14.56 -5.33 -7.40
C ALA A 13 15.08 -6.57 -6.64
N PHE A 14 15.13 -7.75 -7.28
CA PHE A 14 15.70 -8.96 -6.68
C PHE A 14 17.23 -9.01 -6.73
N LYS A 15 17.87 -8.19 -7.57
CA LYS A 15 19.34 -8.02 -7.60
C LYS A 15 19.82 -7.00 -6.58
N GLU A 16 18.95 -6.11 -6.11
CA GLU A 16 19.27 -5.15 -5.05
C GLU A 16 19.53 -5.85 -3.72
N ASP A 17 20.49 -5.34 -2.94
CA ASP A 17 20.73 -5.84 -1.59
C ASP A 17 19.69 -5.27 -0.60
N THR A 18 18.51 -5.87 -0.57
CA THR A 18 17.37 -5.43 0.26
C THR A 18 16.77 -6.57 1.09
N GLU A 19 16.17 -6.22 2.22
CA GLU A 19 15.44 -7.16 3.10
C GLU A 19 14.08 -7.59 2.52
N CYS A 20 13.56 -6.85 1.53
CA CYS A 20 12.36 -7.20 0.79
C CYS A 20 12.31 -6.50 -0.58
N PRO A 21 12.48 -7.24 -1.69
CA PRO A 21 12.38 -6.71 -3.06
C PRO A 21 11.03 -6.04 -3.36
N PHE A 22 9.94 -6.59 -2.84
CA PHE A 22 8.59 -6.03 -3.04
C PHE A 22 8.41 -4.68 -2.31
N CYS A 23 9.01 -4.47 -1.14
CA CYS A 23 9.03 -3.14 -0.53
C CYS A 23 9.82 -2.13 -1.38
N SER A 24 10.94 -2.54 -1.97
CA SER A 24 11.70 -1.68 -2.90
C SER A 24 10.86 -1.30 -4.13
N LEU A 25 10.15 -2.26 -4.72
CA LEU A 25 9.24 -2.01 -5.86
C LEU A 25 8.12 -1.05 -5.49
N HIS A 26 7.45 -1.28 -4.36
CA HIS A 26 6.39 -0.42 -3.88
C HIS A 26 6.88 1.02 -3.64
N ALA A 27 8.05 1.18 -3.01
CA ALA A 27 8.64 2.50 -2.77
C ALA A 27 9.01 3.23 -4.08
N LYS A 28 9.47 2.49 -5.11
CA LYS A 28 9.73 3.07 -6.43
C LYS A 28 8.44 3.53 -7.10
N LEU A 29 7.40 2.69 -7.12
CA LEU A 29 6.08 3.04 -7.67
C LEU A 29 5.48 4.26 -6.97
N GLU A 30 5.62 4.35 -5.65
CA GLU A 30 5.14 5.48 -4.88
C GLU A 30 5.87 6.77 -5.24
N LYS A 31 7.20 6.71 -5.32
CA LYS A 31 8.01 7.85 -5.74
C LYS A 31 7.66 8.30 -7.15
N GLU A 32 7.58 7.36 -8.10
CA GLU A 32 7.18 7.64 -9.48
C GLU A 32 5.77 8.22 -9.56
N GLY A 33 4.83 7.76 -8.73
CA GLY A 33 3.48 8.29 -8.62
C GLY A 33 3.45 9.73 -8.12
N ILE A 34 4.23 10.05 -7.09
CA ILE A 34 4.38 11.42 -6.56
C ILE A 34 5.04 12.32 -7.61
N ASP A 35 6.15 11.89 -8.20
CA ASP A 35 6.88 12.64 -9.23
C ASP A 35 5.99 12.89 -10.47
N PHE A 36 5.19 11.91 -10.87
CA PHE A 36 4.19 12.05 -11.94
C PHE A 36 3.16 13.13 -11.60
N MET A 37 2.59 13.09 -10.39
CA MET A 37 1.55 14.04 -9.98
C MET A 37 2.09 15.46 -9.76
N LEU A 38 3.33 15.59 -9.32
CA LEU A 38 3.99 16.89 -9.15
C LEU A 38 4.72 17.36 -10.42
N GLY A 39 4.74 16.54 -11.48
CA GLY A 39 5.23 16.90 -12.80
C GLY A 39 4.23 17.73 -13.60
N ALA A 40 4.18 17.56 -14.92
CA ALA A 40 3.21 18.26 -15.76
C ALA A 40 1.82 17.60 -15.76
N SER A 41 1.71 16.35 -15.30
CA SER A 41 0.53 15.52 -15.55
C SER A 41 -0.72 15.92 -14.77
N TYR A 42 -0.61 16.71 -13.70
CA TYR A 42 -1.80 17.27 -13.02
C TYR A 42 -2.59 18.27 -13.90
N MET A 43 -2.01 18.71 -15.02
CA MET A 43 -2.66 19.60 -15.99
C MET A 43 -3.38 18.82 -17.12
N GLU A 44 -3.15 17.51 -17.24
CA GLU A 44 -3.82 16.65 -18.21
C GLU A 44 -5.29 16.47 -17.81
N ASP A 45 -6.22 16.64 -18.76
CA ASP A 45 -7.65 16.72 -18.43
C ASP A 45 -8.20 15.44 -17.80
N ASP A 46 -7.80 14.28 -18.29
CA ASP A 46 -8.19 12.98 -17.77
C ASP A 46 -7.67 12.74 -16.35
N ILE A 47 -6.37 13.01 -16.12
CA ILE A 47 -5.73 12.90 -14.80
C ILE A 47 -6.38 13.87 -13.80
N ARG A 48 -6.61 15.11 -14.22
CA ARG A 48 -7.27 16.14 -13.40
C ARG A 48 -8.69 15.75 -13.06
N MET A 49 -9.46 15.21 -14.00
CA MET A 49 -10.83 14.74 -13.74
C MET A 49 -10.89 13.64 -12.69
N ASP A 50 -9.94 12.71 -12.70
CA ASP A 50 -9.88 11.62 -11.73
C ASP A 50 -9.43 12.11 -10.36
N THR A 51 -8.36 12.91 -10.32
CA THR A 51 -7.83 13.48 -9.07
C THR A 51 -8.78 14.47 -8.40
N ASN A 52 -9.55 15.25 -9.16
CA ASN A 52 -10.61 16.11 -8.61
C ASN A 52 -11.69 15.32 -7.89
N LYS A 53 -12.07 14.15 -8.41
CA LYS A 53 -13.12 13.31 -7.80
C LYS A 53 -12.61 12.53 -6.59
N MET A 54 -11.36 12.10 -6.64
CA MET A 54 -10.81 11.10 -5.74
C MET A 54 -9.91 11.68 -4.66
N GLY A 55 -9.09 12.65 -5.01
CA GLY A 55 -8.05 13.19 -4.15
C GLY A 55 -6.93 12.18 -3.85
N PHE A 56 -6.28 12.40 -2.71
CA PHE A 56 -5.18 11.60 -2.21
C PHE A 56 -5.38 11.24 -0.73
N CYS A 57 -4.76 10.16 -0.27
CA CYS A 57 -4.81 9.81 1.14
C CYS A 57 -3.93 10.76 1.98
N PRO A 58 -4.10 10.81 3.31
CA PRO A 58 -3.30 11.68 4.19
C PRO A 58 -1.79 11.51 3.99
N THR A 59 -1.32 10.27 3.88
CA THR A 59 0.09 9.94 3.64
C THR A 59 0.61 10.53 2.33
N HIS A 60 -0.16 10.44 1.24
CA HIS A 60 0.26 10.97 -0.06
C HIS A 60 0.18 12.50 -0.13
N TYR A 61 -0.80 13.12 0.53
CA TYR A 61 -0.79 14.58 0.70
C TYR A 61 0.44 15.04 1.48
N GLU A 62 0.80 14.36 2.56
CA GLU A 62 1.98 14.68 3.36
C GLU A 62 3.27 14.54 2.54
N LYS A 63 3.44 13.42 1.83
CA LYS A 63 4.62 13.20 0.97
C LYS A 63 4.71 14.23 -0.15
N MET A 64 3.61 14.47 -0.87
CA MET A 64 3.56 15.51 -1.91
C MET A 64 3.81 16.92 -1.35
N PHE A 65 3.37 17.18 -0.11
CA PHE A 65 3.69 18.42 0.57
C PHE A 65 5.20 18.54 0.74
N TYR A 66 5.91 17.57 1.30
CA TYR A 66 7.36 17.71 1.53
C TYR A 66 8.23 17.81 0.25
N GLU A 67 7.67 17.57 -0.93
CA GLU A 67 8.32 17.80 -2.22
C GLU A 67 8.35 19.29 -2.64
N LYS A 68 9.11 19.59 -3.72
CA LYS A 68 9.41 20.99 -4.12
C LYS A 68 8.27 21.71 -4.87
N ASN A 69 7.27 21.02 -5.44
CA ASN A 69 6.23 21.65 -6.27
C ASN A 69 4.95 22.02 -5.49
N ARG A 70 5.03 23.11 -4.71
CA ARG A 70 3.89 23.61 -3.93
C ARG A 70 2.75 24.16 -4.77
N LEU A 71 3.05 24.73 -5.93
CA LEU A 71 2.04 25.29 -6.83
C LEU A 71 1.17 24.18 -7.42
N GLY A 72 1.78 23.11 -7.93
CA GLY A 72 1.04 21.96 -8.46
C GLY A 72 0.12 21.34 -7.40
N LEU A 73 0.62 21.15 -6.18
CA LEU A 73 -0.18 20.69 -5.06
C LEU A 73 -1.36 21.63 -4.74
N ALA A 74 -1.13 22.95 -4.72
CA ALA A 74 -2.17 23.93 -4.46
C ALA A 74 -3.27 23.91 -5.54
N LEU A 75 -2.90 23.75 -6.81
CA LEU A 75 -3.84 23.66 -7.93
C LEU A 75 -4.71 22.40 -7.83
N MET A 76 -4.11 21.24 -7.53
CA MET A 76 -4.85 19.99 -7.33
C MET A 76 -5.80 20.08 -6.13
N LEU A 77 -5.36 20.67 -5.01
CA LEU A 77 -6.20 20.87 -3.84
C LEU A 77 -7.38 21.81 -4.14
N HIS A 78 -7.14 22.90 -4.87
CA HIS A 78 -8.19 23.85 -5.24
C HIS A 78 -9.32 23.16 -6.02
N THR A 79 -8.98 22.45 -7.10
CA THR A 79 -9.98 21.81 -7.96
C THR A 79 -10.66 20.62 -7.28
N HIS A 80 -9.96 19.90 -6.41
CA HIS A 80 -10.58 18.87 -5.57
C HIS A 80 -11.58 19.47 -4.57
N LEU A 81 -11.25 20.59 -3.92
CA LEU A 81 -12.16 21.29 -3.00
C LEU A 81 -13.38 21.87 -3.73
N GLU A 82 -13.23 22.35 -4.97
CA GLU A 82 -14.36 22.76 -5.82
C GLU A 82 -15.33 21.60 -6.09
N GLU A 83 -14.81 20.43 -6.52
CA GLU A 83 -15.63 19.22 -6.72
C GLU A 83 -16.32 18.77 -5.42
N LEU A 84 -15.61 18.78 -4.30
CA LEU A 84 -16.18 18.44 -2.98
C LEU A 84 -17.33 19.39 -2.61
N ASN A 85 -17.13 20.71 -2.78
CA ASN A 85 -18.17 21.71 -2.50
C ASN A 85 -19.41 21.51 -3.37
N GLU A 86 -19.22 21.24 -4.66
CA GLU A 86 -20.33 20.98 -5.59
C GLU A 86 -21.10 19.71 -5.17
N ARG A 87 -20.38 18.62 -4.88
CA ARG A 87 -20.97 17.33 -4.49
C ARG A 87 -21.70 17.41 -3.17
N LEU A 88 -21.08 18.00 -2.15
CA LEU A 88 -21.68 18.16 -0.83
C LEU A 88 -22.92 19.05 -0.90
N SER A 89 -22.88 20.14 -1.66
CA SER A 89 -24.04 21.02 -1.86
C SER A 89 -25.21 20.29 -2.55
N LYS A 90 -24.92 19.46 -3.55
CA LYS A 90 -25.93 18.60 -4.20
C LYS A 90 -26.53 17.59 -3.21
N ILE A 91 -25.69 16.90 -2.44
CA ILE A 91 -26.16 15.92 -1.43
C ILE A 91 -27.02 16.61 -0.37
N ALA A 92 -26.60 17.78 0.11
CA ALA A 92 -27.33 18.56 1.12
C ALA A 92 -28.66 19.12 0.59
N SER A 93 -28.74 19.42 -0.70
CA SER A 93 -29.97 19.93 -1.34
C SER A 93 -30.96 18.82 -1.69
N SER A 94 -30.47 17.64 -2.09
CA SER A 94 -31.32 16.48 -2.45
C SER A 94 -31.85 15.72 -1.23
N ASN A 95 -31.09 15.73 -0.13
CA ASN A 95 -31.55 15.18 1.13
C ASN A 95 -32.16 16.32 1.93
N SER A 96 -33.47 16.28 2.21
CA SER A 96 -34.15 17.23 3.13
C SER A 96 -33.68 17.04 4.59
N VAL A 97 -32.37 16.96 4.82
CA VAL A 97 -31.70 16.69 6.10
C VAL A 97 -31.55 17.98 6.92
N LEU A 98 -31.74 19.16 6.30
CA LEU A 98 -31.69 20.46 6.99
C LEU A 98 -33.07 21.05 7.33
N THR A 99 -34.17 20.38 7.00
CA THR A 99 -35.50 20.76 7.50
C THR A 99 -35.97 19.75 8.54
N PRO A 100 -36.13 20.12 9.83
CA PRO A 100 -36.81 19.25 10.78
C PRO A 100 -38.24 19.07 10.28
N LYS A 101 -38.58 17.90 9.74
CA LYS A 101 -39.97 17.53 9.52
C LYS A 101 -40.61 17.40 10.90
N VAL A 102 -41.39 18.41 11.29
CA VAL A 102 -42.28 18.33 12.45
C VAL A 102 -43.13 17.06 12.27
N PRO A 103 -43.16 16.12 13.22
CA PRO A 103 -43.87 14.88 13.03
C PRO A 103 -45.37 15.19 13.04
N SER A 104 -46.01 15.00 11.87
CA SER A 104 -47.46 14.91 11.79
C SER A 104 -47.88 13.63 12.51
N ILE A 105 -48.30 13.78 13.76
CA ILE A 105 -49.04 12.77 14.51
C ILE A 105 -50.32 12.56 13.71
N LEU A 106 -50.40 11.47 12.94
CA LEU A 106 -51.60 10.74 12.53
C LEU A 106 -51.28 9.87 11.32
N THR A 107 -50.86 8.63 11.57
CA THR A 107 -51.44 7.41 11.00
C THR A 107 -50.70 6.21 11.56
N SER A 108 -51.35 5.58 12.53
CA SER A 108 -50.93 4.37 13.20
C SER A 108 -51.26 3.14 12.33
N ILE A 109 -50.40 2.12 12.45
CA ILE A 109 -50.68 0.68 12.30
C ILE A 109 -50.76 0.15 10.86
N ILE A 110 -49.80 -0.73 10.48
CA ILE A 110 -50.04 -2.15 10.10
C ILE A 110 -48.69 -2.86 9.81
N LYS A 111 -48.48 -3.94 10.57
CA LYS A 111 -47.67 -5.16 10.35
C LYS A 111 -46.14 -5.13 10.46
N ALA A 112 -45.71 -5.75 11.56
CA ALA A 112 -44.41 -6.35 11.78
C ALA A 112 -44.13 -7.53 10.82
N SER A 113 -42.93 -7.55 10.27
CA SER A 113 -42.25 -8.76 9.81
C SER A 113 -40.75 -8.62 10.08
N LYS A 114 -40.23 -9.61 10.80
CA LYS A 114 -38.83 -9.77 11.18
C LYS A 114 -37.93 -9.84 9.94
N LYS A 115 -36.92 -8.98 9.89
CA LYS A 115 -35.57 -9.34 9.47
C LYS A 115 -34.61 -8.34 10.09
N ASP A 116 -33.77 -8.83 10.98
CA ASP A 116 -32.60 -8.10 11.48
C ASP A 116 -31.66 -7.88 10.31
N THR A 117 -31.87 -6.76 9.62
CA THR A 117 -30.85 -6.10 8.82
C THR A 117 -30.62 -4.77 9.52
N TYR A 118 -29.46 -4.63 10.13
CA TYR A 118 -28.93 -3.38 10.64
C TYR A 118 -28.69 -2.44 9.44
N ASN A 119 -29.79 -1.95 8.84
CA ASN A 119 -29.77 -0.84 7.91
C ASN A 119 -29.67 0.42 8.77
N GLU A 120 -28.45 0.75 9.18
CA GLU A 120 -28.18 2.08 9.70
C GLU A 120 -28.69 3.09 8.67
N ASN A 121 -29.39 4.11 9.14
CA ASN A 121 -29.63 5.33 8.38
C ASN A 121 -28.27 6.02 8.17
N ILE A 122 -27.43 5.49 7.26
CA ILE A 122 -26.11 6.05 6.98
C ILE A 122 -26.33 7.44 6.40
N ASN A 123 -25.79 8.44 7.09
CA ASN A 123 -25.86 9.83 6.64
C ASN A 123 -25.18 9.93 5.24
N PRO A 124 -25.88 10.43 4.20
CA PRO A 124 -25.33 10.47 2.84
C PRO A 124 -24.04 11.29 2.70
N ILE A 125 -23.90 12.37 3.49
CA ILE A 125 -22.66 13.17 3.53
C ILE A 125 -21.53 12.34 4.15
N SER A 126 -21.79 11.69 5.28
CA SER A 126 -20.80 10.82 5.94
C SER A 126 -20.35 9.69 5.02
N SER A 127 -21.29 9.02 4.33
CA SER A 127 -20.99 7.97 3.36
C SER A 127 -20.08 8.48 2.22
N TYR A 128 -20.38 9.65 1.67
CA TYR A 128 -19.56 10.27 0.63
C TYR A 128 -18.16 10.62 1.14
N LEU A 129 -18.05 11.26 2.31
CA LEU A 129 -16.75 11.64 2.89
C LEU A 129 -15.91 10.40 3.23
N ASN A 130 -16.51 9.33 3.74
CA ASN A 130 -15.80 8.07 3.99
C ASN A 130 -15.22 7.48 2.71
N LYS A 131 -15.95 7.57 1.58
CA LYS A 131 -15.42 7.16 0.27
C LYS A 131 -14.18 7.99 -0.09
N ILE A 132 -14.26 9.32 0.04
CA ILE A 132 -13.13 10.23 -0.25
C ILE A 132 -11.91 9.90 0.62
N TYR A 133 -12.11 9.66 1.92
CA TYR A 133 -11.01 9.28 2.82
C TYR A 133 -10.38 7.92 2.51
N SER A 134 -11.16 6.99 1.95
CA SER A 134 -10.68 5.65 1.61
C SER A 134 -10.02 5.55 0.23
N ASP A 135 -10.11 6.59 -0.59
CA ASP A 135 -9.70 6.57 -2.00
C ASP A 135 -8.44 7.42 -2.21
N CYS A 136 -7.60 7.02 -3.16
CA CYS A 136 -6.38 7.76 -3.47
C CYS A 136 -5.85 7.43 -4.85
N TYR A 137 -5.61 8.48 -5.66
CA TYR A 137 -5.07 8.33 -7.00
C TYR A 137 -3.74 7.59 -7.06
N ILE A 138 -2.82 7.97 -6.18
CA ILE A 138 -1.50 7.34 -6.15
C ILE A 138 -1.60 5.89 -5.64
N CYS A 139 -2.34 5.62 -4.56
CA CYS A 139 -2.54 4.25 -4.05
C CYS A 139 -3.12 3.34 -5.14
N ASN A 140 -4.19 3.77 -5.81
CA ASN A 140 -4.85 2.97 -6.84
C ASN A 140 -3.90 2.66 -8.00
N LYS A 141 -3.06 3.63 -8.41
CA LYS A 141 -2.06 3.40 -9.46
C LYS A 141 -0.98 2.41 -9.00
N ILE A 142 -0.47 2.57 -7.77
CA ILE A 142 0.52 1.65 -7.18
C ILE A 142 -0.05 0.23 -7.12
N GLU A 143 -1.23 0.03 -6.54
CA GLU A 143 -1.84 -1.28 -6.35
C GLU A 143 -2.04 -2.01 -7.69
N ASN A 144 -2.59 -1.31 -8.69
CA ASN A 144 -2.79 -1.86 -10.02
C ASN A 144 -1.48 -2.34 -10.67
N THR A 145 -0.40 -1.60 -10.52
CA THR A 145 0.91 -1.98 -11.07
C THR A 145 1.58 -3.06 -10.22
N PHE A 146 1.45 -2.97 -8.90
CA PHE A 146 2.04 -3.91 -7.95
C PHE A 146 1.47 -5.31 -8.11
N ASP A 147 0.17 -5.43 -8.33
CA ASP A 147 -0.47 -6.72 -8.65
C ASP A 147 0.14 -7.36 -9.91
N ARG A 148 0.53 -6.57 -10.91
CA ARG A 148 1.22 -7.09 -12.10
C ARG A 148 2.64 -7.56 -11.80
N TYR A 149 3.34 -6.95 -10.85
CA TYR A 149 4.62 -7.48 -10.39
C TYR A 149 4.45 -8.83 -9.69
N VAL A 150 3.39 -9.01 -8.89
CA VAL A 150 3.09 -10.30 -8.26
C VAL A 150 2.75 -11.36 -9.30
N ASP A 151 1.89 -11.04 -10.28
CA ASP A 151 1.59 -11.94 -11.41
C ASP A 151 2.87 -12.35 -12.15
N THR A 152 3.74 -11.37 -12.44
CA THR A 152 5.00 -11.59 -13.15
C THR A 152 5.99 -12.41 -12.34
N PHE A 153 6.03 -12.22 -11.01
CA PHE A 153 6.83 -13.05 -10.11
C PHE A 153 6.47 -14.52 -10.23
N PHE A 154 5.18 -14.87 -10.17
CA PHE A 154 4.75 -16.26 -10.31
C PHE A 154 4.87 -16.79 -11.73
N TYR A 155 4.76 -15.93 -12.74
CA TYR A 155 5.07 -16.28 -14.12
C TYR A 155 6.54 -16.73 -14.26
N LEU A 156 7.49 -15.92 -13.77
CA LEU A 156 8.91 -16.24 -13.80
C LEU A 156 9.22 -17.45 -12.93
N TRP A 157 8.65 -17.55 -11.74
CA TRP A 157 8.81 -18.72 -10.85
C TRP A 157 8.50 -20.04 -11.54
N LYS A 158 7.46 -20.07 -12.40
CA LYS A 158 7.05 -21.28 -13.13
C LYS A 158 7.97 -21.64 -14.29
N LYS A 159 8.59 -20.64 -14.93
CA LYS A 159 9.22 -20.80 -16.25
C LYS A 159 10.73 -20.60 -16.26
N ASP A 160 11.27 -19.90 -15.28
CA ASP A 160 12.65 -19.44 -15.26
C ASP A 160 13.36 -19.97 -14.01
N LYS A 161 14.25 -20.96 -14.22
CA LYS A 161 15.05 -21.56 -13.15
C LYS A 161 16.11 -20.60 -12.60
N ASP A 162 16.62 -19.69 -13.44
CA ASP A 162 17.61 -18.70 -13.01
C ASP A 162 16.93 -17.68 -12.09
N PHE A 163 15.69 -17.31 -12.38
CA PHE A 163 14.88 -16.50 -11.47
C PHE A 163 14.64 -17.19 -10.13
N VAL A 164 14.27 -18.48 -10.12
CA VAL A 164 14.15 -19.24 -8.86
C VAL A 164 15.46 -19.24 -8.07
N SER A 165 16.61 -19.39 -8.75
CA SER A 165 17.93 -19.30 -8.11
C SER A 165 18.20 -17.90 -7.54
N LEU A 166 17.83 -16.84 -8.27
CA LEU A 166 17.96 -15.45 -7.83
C LEU A 166 17.15 -15.20 -6.55
N VAL A 167 15.88 -15.59 -6.53
CA VAL A 167 15.01 -15.48 -5.35
C VAL A 167 15.59 -16.26 -4.18
N SER A 168 16.13 -17.46 -4.42
CA SER A 168 16.67 -18.33 -3.38
C SER A 168 17.95 -17.79 -2.73
N LYS A 169 18.66 -16.86 -3.39
CA LYS A 169 19.84 -16.17 -2.86
C LYS A 169 19.49 -14.88 -2.10
N GLY A 170 18.22 -14.45 -2.15
CA GLY A 170 17.75 -13.25 -1.49
C GLY A 170 17.66 -13.40 0.02
N LYS A 171 17.39 -12.27 0.70
CA LYS A 171 17.22 -12.20 2.15
C LYS A 171 15.80 -12.50 2.63
N GLY A 172 14.86 -12.82 1.73
CA GLY A 172 13.44 -13.03 2.06
C GLY A 172 12.58 -11.76 1.89
N PHE A 173 11.54 -11.63 2.71
CA PHE A 173 10.50 -10.60 2.55
C PHE A 173 10.07 -9.99 3.89
N CYS A 174 9.44 -8.80 3.89
CA CYS A 174 8.72 -8.33 5.06
C CYS A 174 7.52 -9.25 5.34
N LEU A 175 6.97 -9.21 6.57
CA LEU A 175 5.89 -10.11 6.96
C LEU A 175 4.64 -9.97 6.09
N ASN A 176 4.30 -8.74 5.67
CA ASN A 176 3.17 -8.49 4.78
C ASN A 176 3.38 -9.18 3.42
N HIS A 177 4.48 -8.88 2.72
CA HIS A 177 4.74 -9.48 1.41
C HIS A 177 5.00 -10.98 1.48
N PHE A 178 5.55 -11.49 2.59
CA PHE A 178 5.65 -12.93 2.81
C PHE A 178 4.27 -13.59 2.84
N SER A 179 3.34 -13.04 3.63
CA SER A 179 1.95 -13.52 3.68
C SER A 179 1.27 -13.45 2.31
N LEU A 180 1.37 -12.29 1.65
CA LEU A 180 0.79 -12.08 0.32
C LEU A 180 1.27 -13.13 -0.68
N LEU A 181 2.57 -13.43 -0.71
CA LEU A 181 3.14 -14.40 -1.62
C LEU A 181 2.69 -15.83 -1.30
N LEU A 182 2.58 -16.21 -0.02
CA LEU A 182 2.04 -17.52 0.35
C LEU A 182 0.58 -17.66 -0.11
N ASP A 183 -0.25 -16.64 0.10
CA ASP A 183 -1.66 -16.66 -0.33
C ASP A 183 -1.80 -16.70 -1.85
N LYS A 184 -1.03 -15.86 -2.56
CA LYS A 184 -1.02 -15.84 -4.03
C LYS A 184 -0.46 -17.14 -4.61
N SER A 185 0.49 -17.80 -3.94
CA SER A 185 0.99 -19.10 -4.37
C SER A 185 -0.11 -20.17 -4.40
N ASN A 186 -1.05 -20.15 -3.45
CA ASN A 186 -2.17 -21.10 -3.41
C ASN A 186 -3.14 -20.94 -4.58
N SER A 187 -3.29 -19.72 -5.12
CA SER A 187 -4.18 -19.43 -6.24
C SER A 187 -3.50 -19.50 -7.59
N LEU A 188 -2.20 -19.22 -7.66
CA LEU A 188 -1.45 -19.12 -8.92
C LEU A 188 -0.62 -20.37 -9.24
N LEU A 189 -0.27 -21.20 -8.26
CA LEU A 189 0.52 -22.42 -8.48
C LEU A 189 -0.33 -23.68 -8.32
N ASN A 190 0.06 -24.76 -9.02
CA ASN A 190 -0.51 -26.07 -8.73
C ASN A 190 0.05 -26.63 -7.40
N LYS A 191 -0.51 -27.73 -6.90
CA LYS A 191 -0.16 -28.31 -5.59
C LYS A 191 1.34 -28.62 -5.44
N GLU A 192 1.97 -29.16 -6.48
CA GLU A 192 3.40 -29.51 -6.46
C GLU A 192 4.28 -28.26 -6.45
N GLN A 193 3.95 -27.29 -7.32
CA GLN A 193 4.63 -26.00 -7.41
C GLN A 193 4.49 -25.19 -6.13
N CYS A 194 3.30 -25.17 -5.51
CA CYS A 194 3.07 -24.51 -4.22
C CYS A 194 3.88 -25.18 -3.10
N SER A 195 3.93 -26.52 -3.07
CA SER A 195 4.76 -27.24 -2.10
C SER A 195 6.25 -26.90 -2.26
N LEU A 196 6.74 -26.84 -3.50
CA LEU A 196 8.12 -26.45 -3.79
C LEU A 196 8.39 -24.99 -3.39
N PHE A 197 7.46 -24.07 -3.71
CA PHE A 197 7.54 -22.67 -3.32
C PHE A 197 7.67 -22.51 -1.81
N ALA A 198 6.76 -23.10 -1.04
CA ALA A 198 6.78 -23.05 0.42
C ALA A 198 8.08 -23.64 0.99
N LYS A 199 8.52 -24.81 0.50
CA LYS A 199 9.78 -25.45 0.92
C LYS A 199 11.01 -24.60 0.61
N THR A 200 10.96 -23.73 -0.39
CA THR A 200 12.07 -22.86 -0.77
C THR A 200 12.06 -21.56 0.03
N ILE A 201 10.92 -20.89 0.13
CA ILE A 201 10.83 -19.54 0.71
C ILE A 201 10.78 -19.54 2.24
N ILE A 202 10.11 -20.53 2.86
CA ILE A 202 9.97 -20.55 4.33
C ILE A 202 11.33 -20.61 5.04
N PRO A 203 12.28 -21.48 4.66
CA PRO A 203 13.60 -21.51 5.28
C PRO A 203 14.35 -20.17 5.17
N ILE A 204 14.33 -19.54 3.99
CA ILE A 204 14.95 -18.22 3.75
C ILE A 204 14.35 -17.17 4.69
N GLN A 205 13.02 -17.18 4.83
CA GLN A 205 12.32 -16.25 5.71
C GLN A 205 12.67 -16.47 7.18
N LEU A 206 12.72 -17.72 7.66
CA LEU A 206 13.05 -18.05 9.05
C LEU A 206 14.51 -17.70 9.38
N GLU A 207 15.44 -18.00 8.49
CA GLU A 207 16.85 -17.60 8.63
C GLU A 207 16.98 -16.08 8.72
N ASN A 208 16.26 -15.35 7.87
CA ASN A 208 16.27 -13.90 7.89
C ASN A 208 15.70 -13.30 9.18
N LEU A 209 14.58 -13.83 9.68
CA LEU A 209 13.99 -13.39 10.95
C LEU A 209 14.98 -13.57 12.10
N LYS A 210 15.65 -14.72 12.15
CA LYS A 210 16.69 -14.99 13.15
C LYS A 210 17.86 -14.02 13.02
N LYS A 211 18.37 -13.79 11.81
CA LYS A 211 19.46 -12.84 11.55
C LYS A 211 19.12 -11.42 12.04
N ILE A 212 17.92 -10.93 11.75
CA ILE A 212 17.48 -9.59 12.19
C ILE A 212 17.35 -9.54 13.72
N GLU A 213 16.83 -10.59 14.36
CA GLU A 213 16.74 -10.68 15.82
C GLU A 213 18.13 -10.65 16.47
N GLU A 214 19.09 -11.42 15.96
CA GLU A 214 20.48 -11.40 16.44
C GLU A 214 21.15 -10.04 16.24
N ASP A 215 20.91 -9.38 15.09
CA ASP A 215 21.43 -8.05 14.82
C ASP A 215 20.84 -7.00 15.78
N LEU A 216 19.54 -7.08 16.09
CA LEU A 216 18.87 -6.22 17.08
C LEU A 216 19.40 -6.49 18.50
N HIS A 217 19.65 -7.75 18.84
CA HIS A 217 20.25 -8.11 20.11
C HIS A 217 21.62 -7.45 20.27
N TRP A 218 22.48 -7.52 19.24
CA TRP A 218 23.79 -6.85 19.26
C TRP A 218 23.66 -5.32 19.28
N PHE A 219 22.69 -4.75 18.57
CA PHE A 219 22.38 -3.32 18.67
C PHE A 219 22.08 -2.89 20.10
N ILE A 220 21.27 -3.67 20.84
CA ILE A 220 20.94 -3.40 22.24
C ILE A 220 22.19 -3.50 23.12
N GLN A 221 23.02 -4.54 22.93
CA GLN A 221 24.26 -4.72 23.70
C GLN A 221 25.23 -3.56 23.56
N LYS A 222 25.24 -2.87 22.41
CA LYS A 222 26.09 -1.69 22.18
C LYS A 222 25.82 -0.49 23.10
N PHE A 223 24.69 -0.48 23.80
CA PHE A 223 24.36 0.54 24.82
C PHE A 223 24.85 0.15 26.22
N ASP A 224 25.39 -1.05 26.41
CA ASP A 224 26.07 -1.47 27.63
C ASP A 224 27.56 -1.08 27.55
N TYR A 225 28.08 -0.45 28.60
CA TYR A 225 29.45 0.06 28.65
C TYR A 225 30.51 -1.03 28.39
N ARG A 226 30.21 -2.29 28.70
CA ARG A 226 31.11 -3.44 28.49
C ARG A 226 31.39 -3.72 27.02
N PHE A 227 30.45 -3.35 26.14
CA PHE A 227 30.55 -3.60 24.70
C PHE A 227 30.81 -2.32 23.92
N LYS A 228 31.12 -1.20 24.58
CA LYS A 228 31.26 0.12 23.93
C LYS A 228 32.31 0.12 22.82
N ASP A 229 33.45 -0.53 23.06
CA ASP A 229 34.58 -0.54 22.12
C ASP A 229 34.53 -1.69 21.11
N GLU A 230 33.58 -2.62 21.25
CA GLU A 230 33.37 -3.73 20.31
C GLU A 230 32.82 -3.24 18.95
N PRO A 231 33.13 -3.89 17.82
CA PRO A 231 32.64 -3.46 16.52
C PRO A 231 31.12 -3.64 16.38
N TRP A 232 30.46 -2.73 15.67
CA TRP A 232 29.01 -2.80 15.43
C TRP A 232 28.54 -3.97 14.54
N LYS A 233 29.45 -4.63 13.83
CA LYS A 233 29.11 -5.68 12.85
C LYS A 233 27.99 -5.18 11.90
N ASN A 234 26.93 -5.96 11.72
CA ASN A 234 25.79 -5.61 10.87
C ASN A 234 24.68 -4.86 11.61
N SER A 235 24.86 -4.46 12.87
CA SER A 235 23.75 -4.02 13.71
C SER A 235 23.38 -2.55 13.59
N LYS A 236 24.18 -1.72 12.90
CA LYS A 236 23.93 -0.27 12.83
C LYS A 236 22.54 0.09 12.30
N ASP A 237 22.06 -0.66 11.31
CA ASP A 237 20.77 -0.47 10.67
C ASP A 237 19.71 -1.50 11.13
N ALA A 238 19.99 -2.24 12.22
CA ALA A 238 19.14 -3.34 12.68
C ALA A 238 17.72 -2.87 13.03
N VAL A 239 17.59 -1.67 13.60
CA VAL A 239 16.29 -1.08 13.95
C VAL A 239 15.46 -0.80 12.69
N GLN A 240 16.07 -0.16 11.68
CA GLN A 240 15.43 0.13 10.40
C GLN A 240 15.01 -1.16 9.69
N ARG A 241 15.89 -2.17 9.65
CA ARG A 241 15.56 -3.50 9.08
C ARG A 241 14.47 -4.22 9.85
N GLY A 242 14.47 -4.12 11.19
CA GLY A 242 13.43 -4.64 12.07
C GLY A 242 12.06 -4.02 11.77
N ILE A 243 11.99 -2.69 11.70
CA ILE A 243 10.77 -1.95 11.34
C ILE A 243 10.27 -2.36 9.96
N LEU A 244 11.15 -2.39 8.95
CA LEU A 244 10.81 -2.84 7.61
C LEU A 244 10.26 -4.27 7.60
N LYS A 245 10.88 -5.18 8.36
CA LYS A 245 10.46 -6.58 8.44
C LYS A 245 9.04 -6.72 8.97
N VAL A 246 8.68 -6.01 10.04
CA VAL A 246 7.39 -6.19 10.74
C VAL A 246 6.26 -5.32 10.21
N SER A 247 6.57 -4.14 9.65
CA SER A 247 5.56 -3.14 9.27
C SER A 247 5.54 -2.83 7.77
N SER A 248 6.50 -3.34 7.00
CA SER A 248 6.77 -2.94 5.60
C SER A 248 7.14 -1.47 5.42
N ALA A 249 7.25 -0.69 6.50
CA ALA A 249 7.62 0.71 6.43
C ALA A 249 9.14 0.86 6.30
N LYS A 250 9.56 1.65 5.32
CA LYS A 250 10.95 2.06 5.18
C LYS A 250 11.14 3.37 5.94
N VAL A 251 12.07 3.37 6.89
CA VAL A 251 12.46 4.56 7.64
C VAL A 251 13.84 5.00 7.19
N HIS A 252 14.03 6.31 7.09
CA HIS A 252 15.30 6.95 6.75
C HIS A 252 15.80 7.71 7.98
N GLU A 253 17.12 7.80 8.14
CA GLU A 253 17.74 8.72 9.10
C GLU A 253 17.70 10.16 8.58
#